data_AF-A0A7V6VKI9-F1
#
_entry.id   AF-A0A7V6VKI9-F1
#
_cell.length_a   1.000
_cell.length_b   1.000
_cell.length_c   1.000
_cell.angle_alpha   90.00
_cell.angle_beta   90.00
_cell.angle_gamma   90.00
#
_symmetry.space_group_name_H-M   'P 1'
#
loop_
_entity.id
_entity.type
_entity.pdbx_description
1 polymer ?
#
loop_
_entity_poly.entity_id
_entity_poly.type
_entity_poly.pdbx_seq_one_letter_code
_entity_poly.pdbx_strand_id
1 'polypeptide(L)' 'ASGARILGHLAHTLHHHGLRYGMATLCIGVGQGLATIIENPNY' A
#
# COMPACT_ATOMS: atom_id res chain seq x y z
N ALA A 1 10.92 5.25 6.38
CA ALA A 1 10.41 4.20 7.30
C ALA A 1 8.89 4.00 7.20
N SER A 2 8.05 5.03 7.39
CA SER A 2 6.57 4.85 7.46
C SER A 2 5.91 4.35 6.17
N GLY A 3 6.32 4.86 4.99
CA GLY A 3 5.76 4.41 3.71
C GLY A 3 6.01 2.93 3.41
N ALA A 4 7.23 2.44 3.67
CA ALA A 4 7.56 1.02 3.52
C ALA A 4 6.76 0.14 4.49
N ARG A 5 6.49 0.60 5.73
CA ARG A 5 5.63 -0.14 6.67
C ARG A 5 4.17 -0.21 6.19
N ILE A 6 3.63 0.90 5.68
CA ILE A 6 2.25 0.93 5.16
C ILE A 6 2.11 0.02 3.94
N LEU A 7 3.02 0.13 2.97
CA LEU A 7 3.02 -0.73 1.78
C LEU A 7 3.26 -2.20 2.12
N GLY A 8 4.19 -2.50 3.03
CA GLY A 8 4.46 -3.86 3.50
C GLY A 8 3.25 -4.48 4.22
N HIS A 9 2.56 -3.71 5.06
CA HIS A 9 1.32 -4.14 5.69
C HIS A 9 0.23 -4.39 4.65
N LEU A 10 0.03 -3.46 3.71
CA LEU A 10 -0.95 -3.63 2.62
C LEU A 10 -0.68 -4.89 1.80
N ALA A 11 0.56 -5.13 1.39
CA ALA A 11 0.94 -6.33 0.65
C ALA A 11 0.65 -7.62 1.44
N HIS A 12 0.96 -7.63 2.74
CA HIS A 12 0.65 -8.76 3.63
C HIS A 12 -0.86 -8.98 3.77
N THR A 13 -1.65 -7.91 3.93
CA THR A 13 -3.12 -7.97 3.97
C THR A 13 -3.70 -8.51 2.67
N LEU A 14 -3.25 -8.03 1.51
CA LEU A 14 -3.74 -8.52 0.22
C LEU A 14 -3.46 -10.01 0.03
N HIS A 15 -2.26 -10.46 0.42
CA HIS A 15 -1.91 -11.87 0.37
C HIS A 15 -2.76 -12.72 1.33
N HIS A 16 -2.88 -12.29 2.59
CA HIS A 16 -3.64 -13.02 3.61
C HIS A 16 -5.14 -13.15 3.30
N HIS A 17 -5.73 -12.11 2.71
CA HIS A 17 -7.16 -12.08 2.38
C HIS A 17 -7.48 -12.53 0.95
N GLY A 18 -6.48 -12.91 0.15
CA GLY A 18 -6.70 -13.29 -1.25
C GLY A 18 -7.33 -12.16 -2.07
N LEU A 19 -6.93 -10.91 -1.83
CA LEU A 19 -7.43 -9.73 -2.54
C LEU A 19 -6.50 -9.34 -3.68
N ARG A 20 -7.07 -8.77 -4.75
CA ARG A 20 -6.32 -8.40 -5.95
C ARG A 20 -5.59 -7.08 -5.84
N TYR A 21 -6.33 -6.00 -5.55
CA TYR A 21 -5.82 -4.64 -5.56
C TYR A 21 -5.93 -3.99 -4.19
N GLY A 22 -4.96 -3.14 -3.88
CA GLY A 22 -4.99 -2.27 -2.71
C GLY A 22 -4.30 -0.95 -3.00
N MET A 23 -4.66 0.09 -2.25
CA MET A 23 -4.10 1.43 -2.40
C MET A 23 -3.57 1.95 -1.06
N ALA A 24 -2.38 2.53 -1.08
CA ALA A 24 -1.82 3.28 0.04
C ALA A 24 -1.77 4.77 -0.32
N THR A 25 -2.18 5.63 0.61
CA THR A 25 -2.09 7.09 0.50
C THR A 25 -1.31 7.67 1.66
N LEU A 26 -0.48 8.68 1.39
CA LEU A 26 0.33 9.33 2.40
C LEU A 26 0.35 10.84 2.18
N CYS A 27 0.25 11.58 3.29
CA CYS A 27 0.67 12.97 3.31
C CYS A 27 2.19 13.05 3.41
N ILE A 28 2.76 14.06 2.76
CA ILE A 28 4.15 14.43 2.85
C ILE A 28 4.18 15.88 3.33
N GLY A 29 5.09 16.21 4.25
CA GLY A 29 5.26 17.59 4.73
C GLY A 29 5.43 18.57 3.57
N VAL A 30 5.24 19.87 3.82
CA VAL A 30 5.24 20.94 2.80
C VAL A 30 4.09 20.87 1.78
N GLY A 31 3.00 20.17 2.11
CA GLY A 31 1.75 20.18 1.34
C GLY A 31 1.73 19.24 0.14
N GLN A 32 2.45 18.11 0.23
CA GLN A 32 2.54 17.11 -0.84
C GLN A 32 1.77 15.84 -0.47
N GLY A 33 1.46 15.02 -1.47
CA GLY A 33 0.77 13.74 -1.28
C GLY A 33 1.25 12.69 -2.26
N LEU A 34 1.10 11.42 -1.88
CA LEU A 34 1.39 10.25 -2.69
C LEU A 34 0.22 9.27 -2.62
N ALA A 35 -0.12 8.67 -3.76
CA ALA A 35 -0.99 7.51 -3.85
C ALA A 35 -0.29 6.40 -4.64
N THR A 36 -0.40 5.17 -4.19
CA THR A 36 0.19 4.00 -4.85
C THR A 36 -0.79 2.85 -4.82
N ILE A 37 -1.03 2.24 -5.98
CA ILE A 37 -1.82 1.01 -6.12
C ILE A 37 -0.84 -0.14 -6.30
N ILE A 38 -1.11 -1.25 -5.62
CA ILE A 38 -0.37 -2.50 -5.80
C ILE A 38 -1.33 -3.65 -6.07
N GLU A 39 -0.85 -4.62 -6.85
CA GLU A 39 -1.56 -5.87 -7.17
C GLU A 39 -0.89 -7.04 -6.44
N ASN A 40 -1.70 -7.94 -5.89
CA ASN A 40 -1.23 -9.22 -5.39
C ASN A 40 -0.90 -10.14 -6.59
N PRO A 41 0.35 -10.60 -6.74
CA PRO A 41 0.73 -11.43 -7.88
C PRO A 41 0.12 -12.84 -7.86
N ASN A 42 -0.52 -13.24 -6.75
CA ASN A 42 -1.13 -14.56 -6.59
C ASN A 42 -2.67 -14.55 -6.70
N TYR A 43 -3.28 -13.42 -7.09
CA TYR A 43 -4.72 -13.33 -7.34
C TYR A 43 -5.08 -13.84 -8.73
#